data_AF-X1LZL8-F1
#
_entry.id   AF-X1LZL8-F1
#
_cell.length_a   1.000
_cell.length_b   1.000
_cell.length_c   1.000
_cell.angle_alpha   90.00
_cell.angle_beta   90.00
_cell.angle_gamma   90.00
#
_symmetry.space_group_name_H-M   'P 1'
#
loop_
_entity.id
_entity.type
_entity.pdbx_description
1 polymer ?
#
loop_
_entity_poly.entity_id
_entity_poly.type
_entity_poly.pdbx_seq_one_letter_code
_entity_poly.pdbx_strand_id
1 'polypeptide(L)'
;MNQKETAEKMGVTPSAICQYLSKKRGKIKIVDENILKEISVSAKRIIEDDKISIIDEICRICKIMRSEGIFPVICDACDIDE
;
A
#
# COMPACT_ATOMS: atom_id res chain seq x y z
N MET A 1 -11.49 11.52 -3.94
CA MET A 1 -10.07 11.84 -3.66
C MET A 1 -9.34 12.17 -4.94
N ASN A 2 -8.76 13.36 -5.00
CA ASN A 2 -7.81 13.78 -6.02
C ASN A 2 -6.37 13.40 -5.62
N GLN A 3 -5.41 13.52 -6.54
CA GLN A 3 -4.01 13.13 -6.28
C GLN A 3 -3.36 13.92 -5.13
N LYS A 4 -3.78 15.17 -4.89
CA LYS A 4 -3.25 16.04 -3.84
C LYS A 4 -3.71 15.56 -2.46
N GLU A 5 -5.01 15.30 -2.32
CA GLU A 5 -5.60 14.77 -1.07
C GLU A 5 -4.99 13.42 -0.69
N THR A 6 -4.75 12.54 -1.68
CA THR A 6 -4.06 11.27 -1.44
C THR A 6 -2.64 11.47 -0.97
N ALA A 7 -1.91 12.45 -1.54
CA ALA A 7 -0.54 12.74 -1.16
C ALA A 7 -0.45 13.29 0.27
N GLU A 8 -1.36 14.19 0.62
CA GLU A 8 -1.49 14.75 1.97
C GLU A 8 -1.82 13.66 2.99
N LYS A 9 -2.81 12.78 2.69
CA LYS A 9 -3.19 11.68 3.58
C LYS A 9 -2.04 10.69 3.77
N MET A 10 -1.31 10.34 2.71
CA MET A 10 -0.19 9.38 2.77
C MET A 10 1.14 10.01 3.23
N GLY A 11 1.22 11.33 3.45
CA GLY A 11 2.45 12.01 3.83
C GLY A 11 3.55 11.99 2.75
N VAL A 12 3.18 11.92 1.47
CA VAL A 12 4.11 11.85 0.33
C VAL A 12 3.94 13.05 -0.60
N THR A 13 4.85 13.23 -1.56
CA THR A 13 4.70 14.27 -2.57
C THR A 13 3.65 13.88 -3.62
N PRO A 14 2.86 14.83 -4.16
CA PRO A 14 1.92 14.54 -5.25
C PRO A 14 2.62 13.92 -6.48
N SER A 15 3.88 14.32 -6.72
CA SER A 15 4.71 13.73 -7.77
C SER A 15 4.95 12.23 -7.58
N ALA A 16 5.05 11.73 -6.34
CA ALA A 16 5.18 10.30 -6.06
C ALA A 16 3.94 9.54 -6.56
N ILE A 17 2.74 10.07 -6.33
CA ILE A 17 1.47 9.48 -6.77
C ILE A 17 1.37 9.52 -8.30
N CYS A 18 1.72 10.65 -8.92
CA CYS A 18 1.74 10.77 -10.37
C CYS A 18 2.65 9.73 -11.05
N GLN A 19 3.77 9.36 -10.41
CA GLN A 19 4.66 8.32 -10.92
C GLN A 19 4.04 6.92 -10.92
N TYR A 20 3.21 6.58 -9.93
CA TYR A 20 2.44 5.32 -9.93
C TYR A 20 1.34 5.35 -10.99
N LEU A 21 0.58 6.44 -11.10
CA LEU A 21 -0.49 6.59 -12.10
C LEU A 21 0.04 6.56 -13.54
N SER A 22 1.20 7.18 -13.76
CA SER A 22 1.91 7.15 -15.04
C SER A 22 2.61 5.82 -15.32
N LYS A 23 2.45 4.82 -14.44
CA LYS A 23 3.10 3.51 -14.51
C LYS A 23 4.63 3.59 -14.59
N LYS A 24 5.24 4.69 -14.14
CA LYS A 24 6.70 4.82 -14.04
C LYS A 24 7.23 3.97 -12.87
N ARG A 25 6.40 3.78 -11.83
CA ARG A 25 6.61 2.86 -10.70
C ARG A 25 5.48 1.83 -10.64
N GLY A 26 5.71 0.74 -9.89
CA GLY A 26 4.66 -0.25 -9.59
C GLY A 26 4.17 -1.05 -10.80
N LYS A 27 5.05 -1.38 -11.77
CA LYS A 27 4.73 -2.21 -12.95
C LYS A 27 4.59 -3.70 -12.60
N ILE A 28 3.98 -4.02 -11.47
CA ILE A 28 3.78 -5.40 -11.00
C ILE A 28 2.35 -5.80 -11.37
N LYS A 29 2.20 -6.94 -12.04
CA LYS A 29 0.89 -7.54 -12.28
C LYS A 29 0.59 -8.50 -11.14
N ILE A 30 -0.38 -8.13 -10.30
CA ILE A 30 -0.95 -9.01 -9.29
C ILE A 30 -2.06 -9.80 -9.99
N VAL A 31 -1.90 -11.12 -10.08
CA VAL A 31 -2.85 -12.03 -10.75
C VAL A 31 -3.84 -12.63 -9.75
N ASP A 32 -3.46 -12.64 -8.47
CA ASP A 32 -4.28 -13.22 -7.40
C ASP A 32 -5.47 -12.33 -7.04
N GLU A 33 -6.68 -12.86 -7.19
CA GLU A 33 -7.93 -12.16 -6.91
C GLU A 33 -8.16 -11.90 -5.42
N ASN A 34 -7.68 -12.76 -4.52
CA ASN A 34 -7.81 -12.56 -3.08
C ASN A 34 -6.95 -11.38 -2.63
N ILE A 35 -5.74 -11.25 -3.18
CA ILE A 35 -4.85 -10.15 -2.86
C ILE A 35 -5.40 -8.84 -3.41
N LEU A 36 -5.97 -8.84 -4.62
CA LEU A 36 -6.67 -7.67 -5.18
C LEU A 36 -7.87 -7.24 -4.32
N LYS A 37 -8.62 -8.21 -3.77
CA LYS A 37 -9.70 -7.93 -2.81
C LYS A 37 -9.16 -7.32 -1.53
N GLU A 38 -8.11 -7.89 -0.94
CA GLU A 38 -7.50 -7.37 0.29
C GLU A 38 -6.95 -5.95 0.11
N ILE A 39 -6.31 -5.65 -1.03
CA ILE A 39 -5.86 -4.29 -1.35
C ILE A 39 -7.06 -3.33 -1.42
N SER A 40 -8.16 -3.76 -2.04
CA SER A 40 -9.38 -2.93 -2.16
C SER A 40 -10.04 -2.68 -0.80
N VAL A 41 -10.11 -3.70 0.07
CA VAL A 41 -10.63 -3.57 1.44
C VAL A 41 -9.77 -2.61 2.24
N SER A 42 -8.45 -2.75 2.13
CA SER A 42 -7.50 -1.91 2.85
C SER A 42 -7.56 -0.45 2.40
N ALA A 43 -7.67 -0.21 1.10
CA ALA A 43 -7.85 1.14 0.55
C ALA A 43 -9.13 1.80 1.07
N LYS A 44 -10.23 1.04 1.19
CA LYS A 44 -11.47 1.53 1.80
C LYS A 44 -11.28 1.87 3.27
N ARG A 45 -10.64 0.99 4.05
CA ARG A 45 -10.33 1.25 5.47
C ARG A 45 -9.52 2.53 5.67
N ILE A 46 -8.49 2.75 4.84
CA ILE A 46 -7.67 3.97 4.89
C ILE A 46 -8.50 5.23 4.60
N ILE A 47 -9.53 5.13 3.75
CA ILE A 47 -10.38 6.26 3.39
C ILE A 47 -11.44 6.51 4.47
N GLU A 48 -12.12 5.46 4.92
CA GLU A 48 -13.31 5.53 5.79
C GLU A 48 -12.97 5.60 7.28
N ASP A 49 -11.85 5.03 7.71
CA ASP A 49 -11.47 4.94 9.11
C ASP A 49 -10.29 5.87 9.43
N ASP A 50 -10.58 7.03 10.01
CA ASP A 50 -9.56 7.99 10.43
C ASP A 50 -8.82 7.57 11.72
N LYS A 51 -9.18 6.44 12.34
CA LYS A 51 -8.47 5.91 13.52
C LYS A 51 -7.41 4.88 13.15
N ILE A 52 -7.48 4.31 11.95
CA ILE A 52 -6.49 3.36 11.46
C ILE A 52 -5.26 4.12 10.94
N SER A 53 -4.09 3.79 11.48
CA SER A 53 -2.83 4.25 10.93
C SER A 53 -2.65 3.70 9.52
N ILE A 54 -2.42 4.60 8.56
CA ILE A 54 -2.14 4.25 7.17
C ILE A 54 -0.94 3.31 7.08
N ILE A 55 0.06 3.52 7.94
CA ILE A 55 1.27 2.69 8.00
C ILE A 55 0.90 1.27 8.41
N ASP A 56 0.04 1.09 9.43
CA ASP A 56 -0.34 -0.24 9.92
C ASP A 56 -1.08 -1.05 8.85
N GLU A 57 -2.02 -0.40 8.15
CA GLU A 57 -2.78 -1.06 7.09
C GLU A 57 -1.91 -1.39 5.87
N ILE A 58 -0.97 -0.50 5.50
CA ILE A 58 0.02 -0.79 4.45
C ILE A 58 0.91 -1.97 4.87
N CYS A 59 1.44 -1.97 6.10
CA CYS A 59 2.25 -3.05 6.62
C CYS A 59 1.50 -4.39 6.64
N ARG A 60 0.20 -4.38 6.97
CA ARG A 60 -0.68 -5.57 6.93
C ARG A 60 -0.73 -6.17 5.52
N ILE A 61 -1.02 -5.36 4.50
CA ILE A 61 -1.05 -5.83 3.11
C ILE A 61 0.33 -6.33 2.69
N CYS A 62 1.39 -5.60 3.03
CA CYS A 62 2.75 -6.01 2.70
C CYS A 62 3.08 -7.39 3.28
N LYS A 63 2.69 -7.68 4.53
CA LYS A 63 2.88 -9.02 5.13
C LYS A 63 2.18 -10.12 4.35
N ILE A 64 0.93 -9.89 3.92
CA ILE A 64 0.17 -10.84 3.08
C ILE A 64 0.87 -11.03 1.73
N MET A 65 1.29 -9.95 1.09
CA MET A 65 2.00 -10.04 -0.20
C MET A 65 3.37 -10.73 -0.08
N ARG A 66 4.04 -10.61 1.08
CA ARG A 66 5.28 -11.33 1.40
C ARG A 66 5.03 -12.82 1.61
N SER A 67 4.00 -13.21 2.36
CA SER A 67 3.67 -14.62 2.59
C SER A 67 3.30 -15.36 1.31
N GLU A 68 2.65 -14.66 0.37
CA GLU A 68 2.30 -15.17 -0.96
C GLU A 68 3.49 -15.11 -1.96
N GLY A 69 4.67 -14.65 -1.53
CA GLY A 69 5.88 -14.63 -2.35
C GLY A 69 5.88 -13.61 -3.49
N ILE A 70 4.96 -12.63 -3.48
CA ILE A 70 4.83 -11.62 -4.56
C ILE A 70 5.95 -10.60 -4.51
N PHE A 71 6.44 -10.28 -3.31
CA PHE A 71 7.53 -9.32 -3.13
C PHE A 71 8.45 -9.79 -2.00
N PRO A 72 9.70 -10.23 -2.29
CA PRO A 72 10.61 -10.75 -1.28
C PRO A 72 11.37 -9.65 -0.52
N VAL A 73 10.79 -8.46 -0.38
CA VAL A 73 11.50 -7.31 0.21
C VAL A 73 11.27 -7.27 1.71
N ILE A 74 12.37 -7.23 2.46
CA ILE A 74 12.41 -7.07 3.91
C ILE A 74 11.96 -5.65 4.26
N CYS A 75 11.13 -5.54 5.30
CA CYS A 75 10.60 -4.30 5.82
C CYS A 75 11.31 -3.99 7.15
N ASP A 76 12.29 -3.08 7.13
CA ASP A 76 13.02 -2.68 8.34
C ASP A 76 12.11 -2.12 9.44
N ALA A 77 10.92 -1.62 9.08
CA ALA A 77 9.94 -1.10 10.04
C ALA A 77 9.10 -2.17 10.73
N CYS A 78 9.01 -3.37 10.17
CA CYS A 78 8.04 -4.38 10.61
C CYS A 78 8.60 -5.81 10.74
N ASP A 79 9.84 -6.03 10.30
CA ASP A 79 10.63 -7.24 10.46
C ASP A 79 11.78 -7.00 11.46
N ILE A 80 11.58 -6.12 12.46
CA ILE A 80 12.50 -5.98 13.59
C ILE A 80 12.29 -7.20 14.49
N ASP A 81 13.08 -8.24 14.24
CA ASP A 81 13.30 -9.31 15.20
C ASP A 81 14.15 -8.73 16.35
N GLU A 82 13.54 -8.54 17.52
CA GLU A 82 14.25 -8.52 18.81
C GLU A 82 13.63 -9.55 19.76
#